data_AF-A0A4Z0NC96-F1
#
_entry.id   AF-A0A4Z0NC96-F1
#
_cell.length_a   1.000
_cell.length_b   1.000
_cell.length_c   1.000
_cell.angle_alpha   90.00
_cell.angle_beta   90.00
_cell.angle_gamma   90.00
#
_symmetry.space_group_name_H-M   'P 1'
#
loop_
_entity.id
_entity.type
_entity.pdbx_description
1 polymer ?
#
loop_
_entity_poly.entity_id
_entity_poly.type
_entity_poly.pdbx_seq_one_letter_code
_entity_poly.pdbx_strand_id
1 'polypeptide(L)' 'MTNSPHVVVAGTRRVWSPEQKRAILAEADDPATTASEVARRHGLHSSLLFRWRRALLAEQQASAA' A
#
# COMPACT_ATOMS: atom_id res chain seq x y z
N MET A 1 -12.32 -17.07 -6.57
CA MET A 1 -11.78 -15.78 -7.06
C MET A 1 -11.70 -14.85 -5.85
N THR A 2 -10.52 -14.32 -5.54
CA THR A 2 -10.03 -14.12 -4.17
C THR A 2 -10.68 -12.94 -3.44
N ASN A 3 -11.69 -13.23 -2.63
CA ASN A 3 -12.20 -12.32 -1.61
C ASN A 3 -11.16 -12.23 -0.47
N SER A 4 -10.22 -11.29 -0.57
CA SER A 4 -9.31 -10.99 0.53
C SER A 4 -10.11 -10.39 1.70
N PRO A 5 -10.13 -11.03 2.89
CA PRO A 5 -10.96 -10.57 4.00
C PRO A 5 -10.34 -9.33 4.62
N HIS A 6 -10.92 -8.16 4.35
CA HIS A 6 -10.54 -6.93 5.03
C HIS A 6 -11.44 -6.72 6.24
N VAL A 7 -11.02 -7.28 7.39
CA VAL A 7 -11.61 -6.99 8.70
C VAL A 7 -11.39 -5.51 9.01
N VAL A 8 -12.46 -4.72 8.95
CA VAL A 8 -12.51 -3.35 9.45
C VAL A 8 -13.37 -3.40 10.71
N VAL A 9 -12.74 -3.49 11.88
CA VAL A 9 -13.41 -3.31 13.19
C VAL A 9 -12.99 -1.95 13.73
N ALA A 10 -13.99 -1.13 14.02
CA ALA A 10 -13.85 0.18 14.66
C ALA A 10 -13.14 0.01 16.01
N GLY A 11 -11.82 0.23 16.03
CA GLY A 11 -10.96 0.03 17.21
C GLY A 11 -9.69 -0.80 16.96
N THR A 12 -9.52 -1.42 15.80
CA THR A 12 -8.39 -2.32 15.52
C THR A 12 -7.61 -1.83 14.29
N ARG A 13 -6.36 -1.39 14.45
CA ARG A 13 -5.50 -0.95 13.34
C ARG A 13 -5.44 -2.03 12.27
N ARG A 14 -5.84 -1.71 11.03
CA ARG A 14 -5.70 -2.61 9.88
C ARG A 14 -4.21 -2.90 9.66
N VAL A 15 -3.81 -4.15 9.86
CA VAL A 15 -2.45 -4.62 9.61
C VAL A 15 -2.33 -5.02 8.14
N TRP A 16 -1.30 -4.51 7.47
CA TRP A 16 -1.03 -4.80 6.06
C TRP A 16 0.15 -5.75 5.97
N SER A 17 -0.07 -6.93 5.38
CA SER A 17 1.04 -7.84 5.09
C SER A 17 1.99 -7.22 4.05
N PRO A 18 3.26 -7.65 3.99
CA PRO A 18 4.19 -7.21 2.96
C PRO A 18 3.65 -7.47 1.54
N GLU A 19 2.95 -8.59 1.29
CA GLU A 19 2.33 -8.84 -0.01
C GLU A 19 1.22 -7.84 -0.31
N GLN A 20 0.35 -7.52 0.66
CA GLN A 20 -0.69 -6.52 0.45
C GLN A 20 -0.12 -5.13 0.18
N LYS A 21 0.94 -4.73 0.88
CA LYS A 21 1.63 -3.46 0.60
C LYS A 21 2.15 -3.43 -0.84
N ARG A 22 2.75 -4.53 -1.32
CA ARG A 22 3.23 -4.63 -2.70
C ARG A 22 2.10 -4.59 -3.72
N ALA A 23 0.99 -5.30 -3.48
CA ALA A 23 -0.17 -5.27 -4.36
C ALA A 23 -0.73 -3.85 -4.49
N ILE A 24 -0.93 -3.16 -3.37
CA ILE A 24 -1.43 -1.78 -3.33
C ILE A 24 -0.45 -0.82 -4.00
N LEU A 25 0.87 -1.01 -3.81
CA LEU A 25 1.87 -0.18 -4.45
C LEU A 25 1.98 -0.45 -5.96
N ALA A 26 1.80 -1.69 -6.41
CA ALA A 26 1.73 -2.03 -7.82
C ALA A 26 0.50 -1.41 -8.49
N GLU A 27 -0.65 -1.45 -7.84
CA GLU A 27 -1.85 -0.72 -8.29
C GLU A 27 -1.63 0.81 -8.31
N ALA A 28 -0.87 1.34 -7.35
CA ALA A 28 -0.55 2.77 -7.28
C ALA A 28 0.59 3.20 -8.23
N ASP A 29 1.31 2.27 -8.83
CA ASP A 29 2.34 2.51 -9.84
C ASP A 29 1.75 2.54 -11.26
N ASP A 30 0.50 2.09 -11.43
CA ASP A 30 -0.22 2.17 -12.68
C ASP A 30 -0.44 3.65 -13.07
N PRO A 31 0.04 4.11 -14.24
CA PRO A 31 -0.15 5.50 -14.68
C PRO A 31 -1.62 5.86 -14.94
N ALA A 32 -2.51 4.88 -15.06
CA ALA A 32 -3.95 5.09 -15.22
C ALA A 32 -4.67 5.39 -13.90
N THR A 33 -4.05 5.09 -12.74
CA THR A 33 -4.68 5.29 -11.43
C THR A 33 -3.77 6.07 -10.49
N THR A 34 -4.31 7.04 -9.78
CA THR A 34 -3.49 7.79 -8.80
C THR A 34 -3.35 7.02 -7.49
N ALA A 35 -2.19 7.14 -6.84
CA ALA A 35 -1.96 6.58 -5.51
C ALA A 35 -3.04 7.00 -4.49
N SER A 36 -3.58 8.23 -4.60
CA SER A 36 -4.66 8.72 -3.75
C SER A 36 -5.99 7.97 -3.98
N GLU A 37 -6.28 7.59 -5.21
CA GLU A 37 -7.48 6.84 -5.56
C GLU A 37 -7.38 5.39 -5.10
N VAL A 38 -6.22 4.75 -5.32
CA VAL A 38 -5.91 3.43 -4.79
C VAL A 38 -6.00 3.45 -3.26
N ALA A 39 -5.43 4.46 -2.60
CA ALA A 39 -5.53 4.61 -1.16
C ALA A 39 -6.99 4.66 -0.69
N ARG A 40 -7.83 5.49 -1.33
CA ARG A 40 -9.27 5.57 -1.01
C ARG A 40 -9.99 4.24 -1.20
N ARG A 41 -9.74 3.52 -2.30
CA ARG A 41 -10.31 2.19 -2.57
C ARG A 41 -9.97 1.18 -1.48
N HIS A 42 -8.77 1.26 -0.94
CA HIS A 42 -8.31 0.41 0.15
C HIS A 42 -8.55 0.99 1.55
N GLY A 43 -9.25 2.12 1.71
CA GLY A 43 -9.47 2.75 3.03
C GLY A 43 -8.17 3.17 3.73
N LEU A 44 -7.15 3.52 2.94
CA LEU A 44 -5.84 3.99 3.34
C LEU A 44 -5.76 5.51 3.20
N HIS A 45 -4.91 6.12 4.03
CA HIS A 45 -4.52 7.51 3.82
C HIS A 45 -3.36 7.57 2.81
N SER A 46 -3.41 8.50 1.85
CA SER A 46 -2.36 8.67 0.83
C SER A 46 -0.96 8.86 1.45
N SER A 47 -0.88 9.52 2.61
CA SER A 47 0.35 9.68 3.39
C SER A 47 1.03 8.34 3.77
N LEU A 48 0.25 7.27 3.97
CA LEU A 48 0.78 5.94 4.27
C LEU A 48 1.43 5.30 3.03
N LEU A 49 0.90 5.54 1.82
CA LEU A 49 1.53 5.11 0.58
C LEU A 49 2.84 5.83 0.33
N PHE A 50 2.91 7.15 0.56
CA PHE A 50 4.17 7.89 0.47
C PHE A 50 5.21 7.35 1.46
N ARG A 51 4.81 7.00 2.68
CA ARG A 51 5.69 6.36 3.67
C ARG A 51 6.20 5.01 3.16
N TRP A 52 5.36 4.17 2.58
CA TRP A 52 5.78 2.89 2.02
C TRP A 52 6.68 3.07 0.80
N ARG A 53 6.39 4.03 -0.09
CA ARG A 53 7.23 4.36 -1.24
C ARG A 53 8.62 4.78 -0.81
N ARG A 54 8.75 5.60 0.24
CA ARG A 54 10.05 5.97 0.81
C ARG A 54 10.78 4.79 1.44
N ALA A 55 10.08 3.91 2.15
CA ALA A 55 10.69 2.71 2.73
C ALA A 55 11.23 1.77 1.64
N LEU A 56 10.47 1.56 0.56
CA LEU A 56 10.95 0.80 -0.60
C LEU A 56 12.10 1.51 -1.30
N LEU A 57 12.06 2.83 -1.50
CA LEU A 57 13.19 3.54 -2.10
C LEU A 57 14.46 3.38 -1.25
N ALA A 58 14.34 3.46 0.08
CA ALA A 58 15.46 3.24 0.99
C ALA A 58 15.98 1.79 0.92
N GLU A 59 15.08 0.80 0.83
CA GLU A 59 15.43 -0.62 0.66
C GLU A 59 16.10 -0.90 -0.71
N GLN A 60 15.59 -0.28 -1.78
CA GLN A 60 16.16 -0.34 -3.13
C GLN A 60 17.54 0.32 -3.19
N GLN A 61 17.71 1.47 -2.51
CA GLN A 61 19.00 2.16 -2.42
C GLN A 61 20.02 1.36 -1.60
N ALA A 62 19.59 0.71 -0.52
CA ALA A 62 20.45 -0.16 0.29
C ALA A 62 20.87 -1.44 -0.45
N SER A 63 20.07 -1.90 -1.42
CA SER A 63 20.41 -3.05 -2.26
C SER A 63 21.28 -2.68 -3.48
N ALA A 64 21.39 -1.39 -3.80
CA ALA A 64 22.19 -0.87 -4.91
C ALA A 64 23.60 -0.39 -4.47
N ALA A 65 23.89 -0.42 -3.17
CA ALA A 65 25.17 -0.04 -2.56
C ALA A 65 25.94 -1.29 -2.12
#